data_AF-A0A2W5EKS5-F1
#
_entry.id   AF-A0A2W5EKS5-F1
#
_cell.length_a   1.000
_cell.length_b   1.000
_cell.length_c   1.000
_cell.angle_alpha   90.00
_cell.angle_beta   90.00
_cell.angle_gamma   90.00
#
_symmetry.space_group_name_H-M   'P 1'
#
loop_
_entity.id
_entity.type
_entity.pdbx_description
1 polymer ?
#
loop_
_entity_poly.entity_id
_entity_poly.type
_entity_poly.pdbx_seq_one_letter_code
_entity_poly.pdbx_strand_id
1 'polypeptide(L)' 'MKKYNRLFDLPYGGVKEVAQRAKVSVFTVGNVLRGKSQNKRVLEEVRNFLKEIEDVKQEIQNHSNNI' A
#
# COMPACT_ATOMS: atom_id res chain seq x y z
N MET A 1 -20.12 0.28 -13.49
CA MET A 1 -19.25 0.37 -12.28
C MET A 1 -18.06 -0.60 -12.39
N LYS A 2 -16.98 -0.28 -13.12
CA LYS A 2 -15.78 -1.14 -13.26
C LYS A 2 -14.46 -0.39 -13.01
N LYS A 3 -14.41 0.55 -12.05
CA LYS A 3 -13.22 1.38 -11.78
C LYS A 3 -12.52 1.14 -10.43
N TYR A 4 -13.01 0.23 -9.58
CA TYR A 4 -12.53 0.09 -8.20
C TYR A 4 -11.80 -1.23 -7.86
N ASN A 5 -11.41 -2.04 -8.85
CA ASN A 5 -10.69 -3.30 -8.58
C ASN A 5 -9.15 -3.17 -8.50
N ARG A 6 -8.58 -1.99 -8.78
CA ARG A 6 -7.13 -1.73 -8.62
C ARG A 6 -6.69 -1.51 -7.16
N LEU A 7 -7.64 -1.48 -6.24
CA LEU A 7 -7.39 -1.33 -4.80
C LEU A 7 -6.71 -2.57 -4.17
N PHE A 8 -6.50 -3.63 -4.96
CA PHE A 8 -5.71 -4.82 -4.62
C PHE A 8 -4.35 -4.87 -5.31
N ASP A 9 -3.92 -3.80 -6.01
CA ASP A 9 -2.61 -3.76 -6.66
C ASP A 9 -1.45 -3.60 -5.66
N LEU A 10 -1.76 -3.48 -4.36
CA LEU A 10 -0.76 -3.68 -3.31
C LEU A 10 -0.26 -5.13 -3.37
N PRO A 11 1.06 -5.37 -3.43
CA PRO A 11 1.59 -6.73 -3.36
C PRO A 11 1.00 -7.44 -2.13
N TYR A 12 0.71 -8.74 -2.22
CA TYR A 12 -0.02 -9.49 -1.18
C TYR A 12 0.60 -9.34 0.23
N GLY A 13 1.90 -9.04 0.32
CA GLY A 13 2.58 -8.67 1.57
C GLY A 13 2.18 -7.30 2.15
N GLY A 14 1.96 -6.30 1.29
CA GLY A 14 1.70 -4.91 1.67
C GLY A 14 0.47 -4.70 2.53
N VAL A 15 -0.61 -5.47 2.31
CA VAL A 15 -1.82 -5.35 3.16
C VAL A 15 -1.55 -5.82 4.59
N LYS A 16 -0.75 -6.88 4.77
CA LYS A 16 -0.37 -7.38 6.10
C LYS A 16 0.59 -6.42 6.80
N GLU A 17 1.54 -5.87 6.06
CA GLU A 17 2.51 -4.90 6.58
C GLU A 17 1.83 -3.61 7.04
N VAL A 18 0.93 -3.07 6.21
CA VAL A 18 0.10 -1.91 6.58
C VAL A 18 -0.74 -2.22 7.83
N ALA A 19 -1.37 -3.40 7.90
CA ALA A 19 -2.17 -3.79 9.06
C ALA A 19 -1.32 -3.82 10.34
N GLN A 20 -0.12 -4.41 10.27
CA GLN A 20 0.82 -4.48 11.38
C GLN A 20 1.29 -3.09 11.83
N ARG A 21 1.72 -2.23 10.90
CA ARG A 21 2.19 -0.86 11.21
C ARG A 21 1.07 0.00 11.79
N ALA A 22 -0.13 -0.07 11.22
CA ALA A 22 -1.30 0.65 11.71
C ALA A 22 -1.89 0.07 13.01
N LYS A 23 -1.41 -1.11 13.47
CA LYS A 23 -1.94 -1.86 14.62
C LYS A 23 -3.43 -2.16 14.50
N VAL A 24 -3.86 -2.63 13.33
CA VAL A 24 -5.24 -3.02 13.04
C VAL A 24 -5.31 -4.39 12.38
N SER A 25 -6.52 -4.93 12.19
CA SER A 25 -6.70 -6.18 11.45
C SER A 25 -6.56 -5.96 9.93
N VAL A 26 -6.14 -7.00 9.21
CA VAL A 26 -6.15 -7.05 7.73
C VAL A 26 -7.54 -6.75 7.17
N PHE A 27 -8.59 -7.17 7.88
CA PHE A 27 -9.98 -6.87 7.51
C PHE A 27 -10.27 -5.35 7.55
N THR A 28 -9.77 -4.66 8.57
CA THR A 28 -9.89 -3.19 8.68
C THR A 28 -9.20 -2.51 7.50
N VAL A 29 -7.99 -2.96 7.13
CA VAL A 29 -7.29 -2.44 5.95
C VAL A 29 -8.08 -2.70 4.68
N GLY A 30 -8.62 -3.91 4.50
CA GLY A 30 -9.48 -4.25 3.36
C GLY A 30 -10.74 -3.37 3.27
N ASN A 31 -11.35 -3.00 4.38
CA ASN A 31 -12.48 -2.06 4.38
C ASN A 31 -12.06 -0.65 3.97
N VAL A 32 -10.89 -0.19 4.40
CA VAL A 32 -10.34 1.12 3.97
C VAL A 32 -10.05 1.12 2.47
N LEU A 33 -9.35 0.10 1.98
CA LEU A 33 -9.03 -0.04 0.55
C LEU A 33 -10.30 -0.13 -0.30
N ARG A 34 -11.37 -0.77 0.18
CA ARG A 34 -12.67 -0.82 -0.52
C ARG A 34 -13.50 0.47 -0.39
N GLY A 35 -12.98 1.52 0.24
CA GLY A 35 -13.70 2.77 0.48
C GLY A 35 -14.84 2.67 1.51
N LYS A 36 -14.91 1.55 2.27
CA LYS A 36 -15.93 1.30 3.30
C LYS A 36 -15.55 1.86 4.67
N SER A 37 -14.33 2.38 4.83
CA SER A 37 -13.85 2.99 6.07
C SER A 37 -12.87 4.13 5.75
N GLN A 38 -12.92 5.19 6.57
CA GLN A 38 -12.03 6.35 6.49
C GLN A 38 -11.01 6.35 7.64
N ASN A 39 -10.52 5.17 8.03
CA ASN A 39 -9.54 5.05 9.10
C ASN A 39 -8.23 5.75 8.70
N LYS A 40 -8.01 6.94 9.24
CA LYS A 40 -6.89 7.82 8.90
C LYS A 40 -5.52 7.16 9.09
N ARG A 41 -5.36 6.37 10.14
CA ARG A 41 -4.09 5.67 10.43
C ARG A 41 -3.76 4.65 9.34
N VAL A 42 -4.76 3.89 8.89
CA VAL A 42 -4.56 2.95 7.79
C VAL A 42 -4.23 3.68 6.49
N LEU A 43 -4.93 4.78 6.20
CA LEU A 43 -4.66 5.58 4.99
C LEU A 43 -3.23 6.14 4.97
N GLU A 44 -2.74 6.60 6.12
CA GLU A 44 -1.37 7.09 6.29
C GLU A 44 -0.35 5.96 6.05
N GLU A 45 -0.54 4.79 6.67
CA GLU A 45 0.36 3.65 6.46
C GLU A 45 0.33 3.11 5.02
N VAL A 46 -0.83 3.11 4.36
CA VAL A 46 -0.92 2.79 2.92
C VAL A 46 -0.07 3.77 2.11
N ARG A 47 -0.13 5.07 2.40
CA ARG A 47 0.65 6.09 1.69
C ARG A 47 2.15 5.91 1.93
N ASN A 48 2.56 5.65 3.17
CA ASN A 48 3.97 5.42 3.52
C ASN A 48 4.52 4.18 2.80
N PHE A 49 3.77 3.08 2.81
CA PHE A 49 4.15 1.85 2.14
C PHE A 49 4.31 2.02 0.61
N LEU A 50 3.37 2.73 -0.04
CA LEU A 50 3.47 3.01 -1.47
C LEU A 50 4.68 3.90 -1.81
N LYS A 51 5.04 4.83 -0.92
CA LYS A 51 6.22 5.67 -1.09
C LYS A 51 7.50 4.83 -1.01
N GLU A 52 7.61 3.93 -0.03
CA GLU A 52 8.75 3.02 0.10
C GLU A 52 8.96 2.16 -1.16
N ILE A 53 7.87 1.66 -1.76
CA ILE A 53 7.96 0.90 -3.02
C ILE A 53 8.48 1.78 -4.17
N GLU A 54 8.01 3.02 -4.28
CA GLU A 54 8.46 3.94 -5.33
C GLU A 54 9.93 4.32 -5.13
N ASP A 55 10.36 4.55 -3.90
CA ASP A 55 11.76 4.84 -3.56
C ASP A 55 12.67 3.65 -3.96
N VAL A 56 12.29 2.41 -3.60
CA VAL A 56 13.01 1.19 -4.02
C VAL A 56 13.05 1.04 -5.54
N LYS A 57 11.93 1.33 -6.23
CA LYS A 57 11.88 1.30 -7.69
C LYS A 57 12.84 2.31 -8.32
N GLN A 58 12.93 3.52 -7.79
CA GLN A 58 13.85 4.55 -8.25
C GLN A 58 15.31 4.12 -8.03
N GLU A 59 15.64 3.54 -6.88
CA GLU A 59 16.98 3.01 -6.60
C GLU A 59 17.38 1.93 -7.62
N ILE A 60 16.48 0.99 -7.94
CA ILE A 60 16.74 -0.06 -8.94
C ILE A 60 16.99 0.54 -10.33
N GLN A 61 16.18 1.53 -10.73
CA GLN A 61 16.33 2.20 -12.03
C GLN A 61 17.64 2.97 -12.13
N ASN A 62 18.05 3.67 -11.06
CA ASN A 62 19.30 4.43 -11.02
C ASN A 62 20.54 3.54 -11.12
N HIS A 63 20.50 2.34 -10.51
CA HIS A 63 21.58 1.36 -10.66
C HIS A 63 21.60 0.72 -12.05
N SER A 64 20.43 0.47 -12.64
CA SER A 64 20.32 -0.13 -13.99
C SER A 64 20.83 0.79 -15.11
N ASN A 65 20.86 2.11 -14.89
CA ASN A 65 21.36 3.11 -15.86
C ASN A 65 22.87 3.42 -15.70
N ASN A 66 23.54 2.89 -14.68
CA ASN A 66 24.98 3.09 -14.41
C ASN A 66 25.83 1.85 -14.71
N ILE A 67 25.25 0.82 -15.34
CA ILE A 67 25.91 -0.40 -15.83
C ILE A 67 25.89 -0.36 -17.36
#